data_AF-A0A9Q3BN07-F1
#
_entry.id   AF-A0A9Q3BN07-F1
#
_cell.length_a   1.000
_cell.length_b   1.000
_cell.length_c   1.000
_cell.angle_alpha   90.00
_cell.angle_beta   90.00
_cell.angle_gamma   90.00
#
_symmetry.space_group_name_H-M   'P 1'
#
loop_
_entity.id
_entity.type
_entity.pdbx_description
1 polymer ?
#
loop_
_entity_poly.entity_id
_entity_poly.type
_entity_poly.pdbx_seq_one_letter_code
_entity_poly.pdbx_strand_id
1 'polypeptide(L)'
;MEEISVLTQFKFLKTHLLERYQRTTISTEHSRRTITVNNKAFKKYAERDRTIPPDFQPGENVWLSSKDINTMRPTKKLSERWLGPFEVLKKISSHAYHLKFPQQTKKVHPVFHVSLNEPVKKSNITNQHKLPSPPVIVEE
;
A
#
# COMPACT_ATOMS: atom_id res chain seq x y z
N MET A 1 6.41 30.45 62.07
CA MET A 1 6.74 31.06 60.76
C MET A 1 6.98 30.01 59.67
N GLU A 2 7.52 28.84 60.00
CA GLU A 2 7.82 27.78 59.02
C GLU A 2 6.58 27.15 58.35
N GLU A 3 5.50 26.88 59.09
CA GLU A 3 4.28 26.29 58.50
C GLU A 3 3.60 27.18 57.45
N ILE A 4 3.61 28.50 57.66
CA ILE A 4 3.06 29.48 56.70
C ILE A 4 3.91 29.50 55.43
N SER A 5 5.24 29.30 55.53
CA SER A 5 6.15 29.21 54.39
C SER A 5 5.89 27.96 53.54
N VAL A 6 5.75 26.79 54.18
CA VAL A 6 5.47 25.51 53.50
C VAL A 6 4.11 25.53 52.79
N LEU A 7 3.07 26.05 53.45
CA LEU A 7 1.74 26.18 52.84
C LEU A 7 1.72 27.17 51.67
N THR A 8 2.52 28.24 51.74
CA THR A 8 2.65 29.20 50.64
C THR A 8 3.39 28.58 49.46
N GLN A 9 4.47 27.83 49.72
CA GLN A 9 5.21 27.10 48.69
C GLN A 9 4.34 26.01 48.03
N PHE A 10 3.54 25.26 48.81
CA PHE A 10 2.63 24.25 48.28
C PHE A 10 1.48 24.86 47.48
N LYS A 11 0.89 25.96 47.95
CA LYS A 11 -0.12 26.72 47.21
C LYS A 11 0.45 27.24 45.88
N PHE A 12 1.65 27.80 45.89
CA PHE A 12 2.35 28.28 44.69
C PHE A 12 2.65 27.15 43.68
N LEU A 13 3.14 26.00 44.16
CA LEU A 13 3.39 24.85 43.29
C LEU A 13 2.09 24.31 42.69
N LYS A 14 1.00 24.24 43.47
CA LYS A 14 -0.29 23.75 43.00
C LYS A 14 -0.91 24.66 41.92
N THR A 15 -0.84 25.98 42.09
CA THR A 15 -1.34 26.93 41.07
C THR A 15 -0.50 26.86 39.80
N HIS A 16 0.84 26.85 39.93
CA HIS A 16 1.74 26.78 38.77
C HIS A 16 1.61 25.48 37.97
N LEU A 17 1.47 24.35 38.66
CA LEU A 17 1.23 23.04 38.02
C LEU A 17 -0.13 23.02 37.30
N LEU A 18 -1.16 23.63 37.87
CA LEU A 18 -2.48 23.73 37.25
C LEU A 18 -2.45 24.61 35.99
N GLU A 19 -1.78 25.77 36.05
CA GLU A 19 -1.61 26.64 34.89
C GLU A 19 -0.80 25.96 33.77
N ARG A 20 0.27 25.24 34.12
CA ARG A 20 1.05 24.45 33.16
C ARG A 20 0.18 23.40 32.47
N TYR A 21 -0.63 22.67 33.23
CA TYR A 21 -1.56 21.68 32.69
C TYR A 21 -2.62 22.32 31.78
N GLN A 22 -3.18 23.48 32.17
CA GLN A 22 -4.13 24.21 31.35
C GLN A 22 -3.51 24.68 30.03
N ARG A 23 -2.28 25.21 30.06
CA ARG A 23 -1.58 25.66 28.84
C ARG A 23 -1.34 24.50 27.86
N THR A 24 -0.90 23.34 28.35
CA THR A 24 -0.64 22.18 27.48
C THR A 24 -1.94 21.59 26.93
N THR A 25 -2.99 21.49 27.74
CA THR A 25 -4.30 20.99 27.28
C THR A 25 -4.91 21.90 26.23
N ILE A 26 -4.91 23.22 26.44
CA ILE A 26 -5.41 24.19 25.46
C ILE A 26 -4.59 24.12 24.16
N SER A 27 -3.26 24.08 24.25
CA SER A 27 -2.38 24.00 23.10
C SER A 27 -2.58 22.72 22.29
N THR A 28 -2.58 21.57 22.97
CA THR A 28 -2.80 20.27 22.32
C THR A 28 -4.18 20.18 21.69
N GLU A 29 -5.22 20.67 22.36
CA GLU A 29 -6.57 20.69 21.81
C GLU A 29 -6.68 21.59 20.58
N HIS A 30 -6.02 22.76 20.61
CA HIS A 30 -5.93 23.63 19.43
C HIS A 30 -5.23 22.91 18.26
N SER A 31 -4.07 22.31 18.48
CA SER A 31 -3.34 21.54 17.46
C SER A 31 -4.18 20.38 16.92
N ARG A 32 -4.89 19.64 17.77
CA ARG A 32 -5.77 18.54 17.33
C ARG A 32 -6.89 19.05 16.44
N ARG A 33 -7.52 20.19 16.79
CA ARG A 33 -8.57 20.81 15.99
C ARG A 33 -8.04 21.26 14.64
N THR A 34 -6.92 21.97 14.59
CA THR A 34 -6.34 22.44 13.33
C THR A 34 -5.94 21.28 12.43
N ILE A 35 -5.29 20.25 12.96
CA ILE A 35 -4.96 19.03 12.21
C ILE A 35 -6.23 18.36 11.67
N THR A 36 -7.29 18.25 12.49
CA THR A 36 -8.55 17.61 12.08
C THR A 36 -9.23 18.39 10.95
N VAL A 37 -9.33 19.72 11.07
CA VAL A 37 -9.91 20.60 10.04
C VAL A 37 -9.09 20.52 8.75
N ASN A 38 -7.77 20.59 8.86
CA ASN A 38 -6.86 20.50 7.71
C ASN A 38 -6.97 19.13 7.03
N ASN A 39 -6.92 18.04 7.78
CA ASN A 39 -7.07 16.69 7.24
C ASN A 39 -8.42 16.50 6.51
N LYS A 40 -9.50 17.09 7.05
CA LYS A 40 -10.81 17.08 6.38
C LYS A 40 -10.79 17.86 5.06
N ALA A 41 -10.10 18.99 5.00
CA ALA A 41 -9.92 19.75 3.76
C ALA A 41 -9.07 18.95 2.75
N PHE A 42 -7.89 18.45 3.15
CA PHE A 42 -7.02 17.64 2.30
C PHE A 42 -7.71 16.39 1.76
N LYS A 43 -8.55 15.74 2.59
CA LYS A 43 -9.33 14.57 2.16
C LYS A 43 -10.22 14.89 0.95
N LYS A 44 -10.90 16.04 0.92
CA LYS A 44 -11.76 16.43 -0.21
C LYS A 44 -10.97 16.54 -1.52
N TYR A 45 -9.78 17.13 -1.46
CA TYR A 45 -8.91 17.27 -2.64
C TYR A 45 -8.35 15.91 -3.07
N ALA A 46 -7.91 15.08 -2.11
CA ALA A 46 -7.39 13.74 -2.41
C ALA A 46 -8.44 12.79 -2.99
N GLU A 47 -9.70 12.93 -2.59
CA GLU A 47 -10.81 12.11 -3.09
C GLU A 47 -11.34 12.58 -4.45
N ARG A 48 -11.17 13.87 -4.79
CA ARG A 48 -11.69 14.47 -6.04
C ARG A 48 -11.21 13.74 -7.29
N ASP A 49 -9.91 13.45 -7.35
CA ASP A 49 -9.26 12.85 -8.52
C ASP A 49 -8.99 11.35 -8.32
N ARG A 50 -9.69 10.72 -7.37
CA ARG A 50 -9.49 9.31 -7.04
C ARG A 50 -10.19 8.42 -8.06
N THR A 51 -9.41 7.73 -8.87
CA THR A 51 -9.92 6.67 -9.74
C THR A 51 -10.35 5.45 -8.92
N ILE A 52 -11.49 4.87 -9.28
CA ILE A 52 -11.95 3.61 -8.68
C ILE A 52 -10.96 2.51 -9.07
N PRO A 53 -10.35 1.81 -8.10
CA PRO A 53 -9.41 0.74 -8.39
C PRO A 53 -10.14 -0.42 -9.09
N PRO A 54 -9.50 -1.11 -10.05
CA PRO A 54 -10.01 -2.35 -10.61
C PRO A 54 -10.27 -3.38 -9.51
N ASP A 55 -11.40 -4.07 -9.61
CA ASP A 55 -11.71 -5.19 -8.73
C ASP A 55 -11.35 -6.50 -9.44
N PHE A 56 -10.54 -7.33 -8.79
CA PHE A 56 -10.12 -8.62 -9.33
C PHE A 56 -10.75 -9.75 -8.52
N GLN A 57 -11.29 -10.75 -9.22
CA GLN A 57 -11.86 -11.92 -8.57
C GLN A 57 -10.80 -13.02 -8.39
N PRO A 58 -10.91 -13.85 -7.33
CA PRO A 58 -10.09 -15.05 -7.21
C PRO A 58 -10.21 -15.95 -8.46
N GLY A 59 -9.08 -16.44 -8.98
CA GLY A 59 -8.98 -17.23 -10.20
C GLY A 59 -8.75 -16.41 -11.48
N GLU A 60 -8.85 -15.09 -11.43
CA GLU A 60 -8.48 -14.24 -12.57
C GLU A 60 -6.97 -14.15 -12.72
N ASN A 61 -6.52 -14.01 -13.97
CA ASN A 61 -5.11 -13.78 -14.28
C ASN A 61 -4.84 -12.28 -14.43
N VAL A 62 -3.79 -11.82 -13.76
CA VAL A 62 -3.33 -10.42 -13.80
C VAL A 62 -1.86 -10.35 -14.16
N TRP A 63 -1.49 -9.36 -14.96
CA TRP A 63 -0.09 -8.99 -15.19
C TRP A 63 0.43 -8.21 -13.99
N LEU A 64 1.67 -8.46 -13.59
CA LEU A 64 2.29 -7.78 -12.46
C LEU A 64 3.41 -6.85 -12.93
N SER A 65 3.43 -5.60 -12.46
CA SER A 65 4.48 -4.67 -12.81
C SER A 65 5.84 -5.08 -12.23
N SER A 66 6.88 -5.07 -13.06
CA SER A 66 8.27 -5.32 -12.64
C SER A 66 8.95 -4.11 -11.98
N LYS A 67 8.23 -2.99 -11.80
CA LYS A 67 8.79 -1.71 -11.34
C LYS A 67 9.63 -1.86 -10.07
N ASP A 68 9.15 -2.67 -9.13
CA ASP A 68 9.72 -2.85 -7.80
C ASP A 68 10.33 -4.26 -7.61
N ILE A 69 10.48 -5.03 -8.70
CA ILE A 69 10.97 -6.42 -8.67
C ILE A 69 12.30 -6.50 -9.40
N ASN A 70 13.32 -7.00 -8.69
CA ASN A 70 14.60 -7.32 -9.31
C ASN A 70 14.45 -8.56 -10.21
N THR A 71 14.46 -8.32 -11.51
CA THR A 71 14.45 -9.38 -12.53
C THR A 71 15.87 -9.94 -12.70
N MET A 72 16.01 -11.16 -13.24
CA MET A 72 17.32 -11.76 -13.55
C MET A 72 18.10 -11.02 -14.65
N ARG A 73 17.49 -10.03 -15.32
CA ARG A 73 18.11 -9.26 -16.39
C ARG A 73 19.10 -8.24 -15.79
N PRO A 74 20.26 -8.00 -16.45
CA PRO A 74 21.30 -7.12 -15.90
C PRO A 74 20.91 -5.64 -15.90
N THR A 75 20.00 -5.21 -16.80
CA THR A 75 19.56 -3.81 -16.92
C THR A 75 18.03 -3.69 -16.95
N LYS A 76 17.50 -2.70 -16.23
CA LYS A 76 16.05 -2.43 -16.14
C LYS A 76 15.44 -1.94 -17.46
N LYS A 77 16.24 -1.36 -18.36
CA LYS A 77 15.77 -0.89 -19.68
C LYS A 77 15.37 -2.04 -20.60
N LEU A 78 15.99 -3.20 -20.44
CA LEU A 78 15.75 -4.42 -21.24
C LEU A 78 15.07 -5.53 -20.42
N SER A 79 14.54 -5.20 -19.25
CA SER A 79 13.67 -6.09 -18.49
C SER A 79 12.23 -5.92 -18.94
N GLU A 80 11.45 -7.00 -18.84
CA GLU A 80 10.01 -6.96 -19.05
C GLU A 80 9.38 -5.93 -18.11
N ARG A 81 8.44 -5.12 -18.62
CA ARG A 81 7.67 -4.16 -17.81
C ARG A 81 6.58 -4.84 -16.98
N TRP A 82 6.00 -5.88 -17.55
CA TRP A 82 4.93 -6.68 -16.97
C TRP A 82 5.40 -8.13 -16.92
N LEU A 83 5.53 -8.64 -15.71
CA LEU A 83 5.77 -10.04 -15.43
C LEU A 83 4.46 -10.80 -15.61
N GLY A 84 4.59 -12.06 -16.00
CA GLY A 84 3.56 -12.98 -16.48
C GLY A 84 2.15 -12.88 -15.87
N PRO A 85 1.16 -13.52 -16.52
CA PRO A 85 -0.15 -13.67 -15.92
C PRO A 85 -0.03 -14.51 -14.64
N PHE A 86 -0.27 -13.88 -13.49
CA PHE A 86 -0.37 -14.56 -12.21
C PHE A 86 -1.83 -14.68 -11.80
N GLU A 87 -2.19 -15.84 -11.28
CA GLU A 87 -3.53 -16.12 -10.77
C GLU A 87 -3.74 -15.39 -9.43
N VAL A 88 -4.84 -14.65 -9.31
CA VAL A 88 -5.27 -14.04 -8.05
C VAL A 88 -5.82 -15.14 -7.14
N LEU A 89 -5.18 -15.38 -6.00
CA LEU A 89 -5.66 -16.37 -5.02
C LEU A 89 -6.78 -15.81 -4.15
N LYS A 90 -6.61 -14.57 -3.67
CA LYS A 90 -7.61 -13.88 -2.85
C LYS A 90 -7.36 -12.38 -2.77
N LYS A 91 -8.42 -11.65 -2.48
CA LYS A 91 -8.37 -10.23 -2.09
C LYS A 91 -8.03 -10.12 -0.60
N ILE A 92 -6.92 -9.46 -0.26
CA ILE A 92 -6.48 -9.26 1.13
C ILE A 92 -7.06 -7.97 1.68
N SER A 93 -7.10 -6.92 0.87
CA SER A 93 -7.71 -5.63 1.23
C SER A 93 -8.36 -4.99 0.01
N SER A 94 -9.01 -3.84 0.20
CA SER A 94 -9.62 -3.08 -0.89
C SER A 94 -8.66 -2.77 -2.05
N HIS A 95 -7.35 -2.71 -1.79
CA HIS A 95 -6.34 -2.37 -2.79
C HIS A 95 -5.18 -3.37 -2.84
N ALA A 96 -5.26 -4.54 -2.18
CA ALA A 96 -4.17 -5.51 -2.17
C ALA A 96 -4.65 -6.93 -2.44
N TYR A 97 -3.95 -7.62 -3.33
CA TYR A 97 -4.29 -8.97 -3.80
C TYR A 97 -3.14 -9.93 -3.60
N HIS A 98 -3.45 -11.16 -3.22
CA HIS A 98 -2.50 -12.25 -3.14
C HIS A 98 -2.43 -12.94 -4.50
N LEU A 99 -1.24 -12.97 -5.10
CA LEU A 99 -0.98 -13.64 -6.38
C LEU A 99 -0.28 -14.98 -6.17
N LYS A 100 -0.58 -15.94 -7.04
CA LYS A 100 0.06 -17.26 -7.05
C LYS A 100 1.43 -17.18 -7.72
N PHE A 101 2.49 -17.27 -6.93
CA PHE A 101 3.86 -17.32 -7.46
C PHE A 101 4.40 -18.75 -7.56
N PRO A 102 5.28 -19.01 -8.54
CA PRO A 102 6.08 -20.23 -8.56
C PRO A 102 6.91 -20.37 -7.28
N GLN A 103 7.08 -21.59 -6.78
CA GLN A 103 7.89 -21.84 -5.57
C GLN A 103 9.37 -21.45 -5.72
N GLN A 104 9.83 -21.19 -6.94
CA GLN A 104 11.19 -20.77 -7.25
C GLN A 104 11.42 -19.28 -6.91
N THR A 105 10.38 -18.45 -6.91
CA THR A 105 10.48 -16.99 -6.67
C THR A 105 10.22 -16.60 -5.21
N LYS A 106 10.72 -17.39 -4.25
CA LYS A 106 10.53 -17.19 -2.79
C LYS A 106 11.03 -15.85 -2.23
N LYS A 107 11.85 -15.11 -2.97
CA LYS A 107 12.39 -13.81 -2.52
C LYS A 107 11.37 -12.66 -2.63
N VAL A 108 10.28 -12.84 -3.36
CA VAL A 108 9.27 -11.81 -3.60
C VAL A 108 8.02 -12.09 -2.78
N HIS A 109 7.54 -11.09 -2.04
CA HIS A 109 6.31 -11.23 -1.26
C HIS A 109 5.09 -11.30 -2.20
N PRO A 110 4.15 -12.25 -2.02
CA PRO A 110 3.13 -12.54 -3.03
C PRO A 110 1.92 -11.57 -3.00
N VAL A 111 1.99 -10.48 -2.22
CA VAL A 111 0.89 -9.53 -2.03
C VAL A 111 1.23 -8.19 -2.68
N PHE A 112 0.39 -7.75 -3.61
CA PHE A 112 0.63 -6.56 -4.40
C PHE A 112 -0.53 -5.58 -4.37
N HIS A 113 -0.20 -4.29 -4.41
CA HIS A 113 -1.17 -3.21 -4.52
C HIS A 113 -1.83 -3.22 -5.91
N VAL A 114 -3.11 -2.89 -5.98
CA VAL A 114 -3.92 -2.90 -7.22
C VAL A 114 -3.30 -2.09 -8.36
N SER A 115 -2.60 -1.00 -8.05
CA SER A 115 -1.91 -0.16 -9.05
C SER A 115 -0.74 -0.85 -9.76
N LEU A 116 -0.24 -1.96 -9.20
CA LEU A 116 0.84 -2.76 -9.80
C LEU A 116 0.29 -3.94 -10.61
N ASN A 117 -1.03 -4.13 -10.65
CA ASN A 117 -1.69 -5.23 -11.31
C ASN A 117 -2.49 -4.70 -12.51
N GLU A 118 -2.34 -5.33 -13.67
CA GLU A 118 -3.13 -5.03 -14.87
C GLU A 118 -3.94 -6.26 -15.30
N PRO A 119 -5.24 -6.12 -15.63
CA PRO A 119 -6.04 -7.25 -16.11
C PRO A 119 -5.48 -7.80 -17.42
N VAL A 120 -5.43 -9.13 -17.54
CA VAL A 120 -5.02 -9.79 -18.79
C VAL A 120 -6.12 -9.62 -19.84
N LYS A 121 -5.86 -8.81 -20.87
CA LYS A 121 -6.76 -8.66 -22.02
C LYS A 121 -6.57 -9.85 -22.96
N LYS A 122 -7.64 -10.63 -23.19
CA LYS A 122 -7.66 -11.66 -24.23
C LYS A 122 -7.74 -10.96 -25.60
N SER A 123 -6.86 -11.31 -26.54
CA SER A 123 -7.00 -10.83 -27.90
C SER A 123 -8.16 -11.55 -28.57
N ASN A 124 -9.05 -10.80 -29.22
CA ASN A 124 -10.17 -11.35 -29.99
C ASN A 124 -9.74 -11.79 -31.42
N ILE A 125 -8.44 -11.76 -31.71
CA ILE A 125 -7.89 -12.12 -33.02
C ILE A 125 -7.65 -13.62 -33.01
N THR A 126 -8.56 -14.37 -33.64
CA THR A 126 -8.45 -15.80 -33.86
C THR A 126 -7.12 -16.12 -34.58
N ASN A 127 -6.37 -17.13 -34.10
CA ASN A 127 -5.10 -17.65 -34.67
C ASN A 127 -3.74 -17.07 -34.20
N GLN A 128 -3.67 -16.27 -33.12
CA GLN A 128 -2.36 -15.82 -32.60
C GLN A 128 -1.66 -16.83 -31.67
N HIS A 129 -2.41 -17.68 -30.98
CA HIS A 129 -1.83 -18.73 -30.14
C HIS A 129 -1.38 -19.90 -31.00
N LYS A 130 -0.14 -19.85 -31.51
CA LYS A 130 0.51 -21.03 -32.10
C LYS A 130 0.75 -22.03 -30.97
N LEU A 131 0.10 -23.20 -31.02
CA LEU A 131 0.47 -24.31 -30.15
C LEU A 131 1.95 -24.62 -30.37
N PRO A 132 2.74 -24.93 -29.32
CA PRO A 132 4.10 -25.39 -29.50
C PRO A 132 4.08 -26.57 -30.46
N SER A 133 4.92 -26.53 -31.50
CA SER A 133 5.03 -27.63 -32.44
C SER A 133 5.33 -28.91 -31.65
N PRO A 134 4.66 -30.04 -31.95
CA PRO A 134 4.93 -31.29 -31.28
C PRO A 134 6.43 -31.64 -31.38
N PRO A 135 6.99 -32.29 -30.35
CA PRO A 135 8.40 -32.67 -30.34
C PRO A 135 8.71 -33.52 -31.58
N VAL A 136 9.75 -33.13 -32.31
CA VAL A 136 10.24 -33.91 -33.46
C VAL A 136 10.89 -35.17 -32.90
N ILE A 137 10.30 -36.33 -33.21
CA ILE A 137 10.91 -37.62 -32.92
C ILE A 137 11.94 -37.85 -34.04
N VAL A 138 13.22 -37.89 -33.68
CA VAL A 138 14.29 -38.30 -34.61
C VAL A 138 14.37 -39.82 -34.48
N GLU A 139 13.98 -40.55 -35.52
CA GLU A 139 14.26 -41.98 -35.61
C GLU A 139 15.76 -42.13 -35.91
N GLU A 140 16.46 -42.85 -35.04
CA GLU A 140 17.89 -43.18 -35.13
C GLU A 140 18.17 -44.24 -36.19
#